data_AF-A0A8H9YCV8-F1
#
_entry.id   AF-A0A8H9YCV8-F1
#
_cell.length_a   1.000
_cell.length_b   1.000
_cell.length_c   1.000
_cell.angle_alpha   90.00
_cell.angle_beta   90.00
_cell.angle_gamma   90.00
#
_symmetry.space_group_name_H-M   'P 1'
#
loop_
_entity.id
_entity.type
_entity.pdbx_description
1 polymer ?
#
loop_
_entity_poly.entity_id
_entity_poly.type
_entity_poly.pdbx_seq_one_letter_code
_entity_poly.pdbx_strand_id
1 'polypeptide(L)'
;MTVLRDIVLLISRILLGVILAAHGIQKWTDIGVGAVADQFAGLGVPAPDISAPVVATAEILGGVAVILGVLTRLAGVLVVLLLAGAVWFAHRHAGIFVTDGGWELPVAIAAGFLLLAATGAGRVSVDALVTRRRAAAATAPAPAAAPATTTPATTPAAPTAGTTASTPTPTTTSPAGTQAGTQAGTQATTPAAPTAGTVPSTPTDGEQRP
;
A
#
# COMPACT_ATOMS: atom_id res chain seq x y z
N MET A 1 26.22 -19.37 -2.26
CA MET A 1 26.42 -17.91 -2.29
C MET A 1 25.16 -17.17 -1.82
N THR A 2 24.78 -17.29 -0.54
CA THR A 2 23.50 -16.78 -0.01
C THR A 2 23.68 -15.68 1.03
N VAL A 3 24.76 -15.71 1.81
CA VAL A 3 25.03 -14.72 2.87
C VAL A 3 25.24 -13.31 2.32
N LEU A 4 26.08 -13.16 1.29
CA LEU A 4 26.32 -11.85 0.67
C LEU A 4 25.01 -11.23 0.15
N ARG A 5 24.17 -12.03 -0.53
CA ARG A 5 22.86 -11.58 -1.00
C ARG A 5 21.96 -11.13 0.14
N ASP A 6 21.89 -11.90 1.23
CA ASP A 6 21.08 -11.56 2.40
C ASP A 6 21.56 -10.24 3.05
N ILE A 7 22.88 -10.04 3.16
CA ILE A 7 23.48 -8.81 3.69
C ILE A 7 23.15 -7.61 2.79
N VAL A 8 23.36 -7.74 1.48
CA VAL A 8 23.07 -6.66 0.53
C VAL A 8 21.59 -6.29 0.57
N LEU A 9 20.68 -7.27 0.56
CA LEU A 9 19.24 -6.98 0.66
C LEU A 9 18.84 -6.33 1.99
N LEU A 10 19.49 -6.69 3.10
CA LEU A 10 19.24 -6.04 4.38
C LEU A 10 19.71 -4.57 4.36
N ILE A 11 20.94 -4.34 3.90
CA ILE A 11 21.52 -2.99 3.78
C ILE A 11 20.66 -2.13 2.86
N SER A 12 20.32 -2.62 1.66
CA SER A 12 19.47 -1.90 0.71
C SER A 12 18.12 -1.51 1.32
N ARG A 13 17.47 -2.42 2.07
CA ARG A 13 16.19 -2.11 2.74
C ARG A 13 16.34 -1.05 3.82
N ILE A 14 17.42 -1.11 4.61
CA ILE A 14 17.68 -0.11 5.65
C ILE A 14 17.89 1.26 5.00
N LEU A 15 18.79 1.38 4.01
CA LEU A 15 19.08 2.67 3.39
C LEU A 15 17.85 3.25 2.68
N LEU A 16 17.21 2.47 1.80
CA LEU A 16 16.05 2.94 1.05
C LEU A 16 14.87 3.27 1.96
N GLY A 17 14.63 2.43 2.97
CA GLY A 17 13.55 2.65 3.92
C GLY A 17 13.78 3.85 4.84
N VAL A 18 15.02 4.10 5.27
CA VAL A 18 15.37 5.30 6.06
C VAL A 18 15.20 6.56 5.22
N ILE A 19 15.67 6.57 3.98
CA ILE A 19 15.50 7.73 3.08
C ILE A 19 14.00 8.04 2.90
N LEU A 20 13.20 7.01 2.63
CA LEU A 20 11.76 7.19 2.43
C LEU A 20 11.06 7.67 3.72
N ALA A 21 11.37 7.06 4.86
CA ALA A 21 10.79 7.48 6.14
C ALA A 21 11.21 8.90 6.53
N ALA A 22 12.46 9.29 6.29
CA ALA A 22 12.96 10.63 6.54
C ALA A 22 12.20 11.67 5.69
N HIS A 23 11.99 11.41 4.39
CA HIS A 23 11.18 12.28 3.53
C HIS A 23 9.73 12.42 4.02
N GLY A 24 9.13 11.33 4.47
CA GLY A 24 7.77 11.36 5.00
C GLY A 24 7.68 12.13 6.32
N ILE A 25 8.64 11.94 7.24
CA ILE A 25 8.73 12.68 8.50
C ILE A 25 8.90 14.17 8.23
N GLN A 26 9.84 14.53 7.34
CA GLN A 26 10.11 15.93 6.97
C GLN A 26 8.86 16.65 6.46
N LYS A 27 7.98 15.96 5.71
CA LYS A 27 6.69 16.51 5.25
C LYS A 27 5.72 16.80 6.39
N TRP A 28 5.78 16.04 7.48
CA TRP A 28 4.94 16.28 8.66
C TRP A 28 5.55 17.30 9.63
N THR A 29 6.87 17.32 9.77
CA THR A 29 7.56 18.14 10.78
C THR A 29 8.14 19.42 10.22
N ASP A 30 9.13 19.30 9.34
CA ASP A 30 10.02 20.40 9.00
C ASP A 30 9.40 21.33 7.95
N ILE A 31 8.70 20.74 6.97
CA ILE A 31 7.96 21.46 5.93
C ILE A 31 6.54 21.77 6.42
N GLY A 32 5.93 20.81 7.11
CA GLY A 32 4.53 20.84 7.51
C GLY A 32 3.59 20.46 6.36
N VAL A 33 2.62 19.60 6.66
CA VAL A 33 1.79 18.96 5.61
C VAL A 33 0.93 19.95 4.82
N GLY A 34 0.56 21.08 5.43
CA GLY A 34 -0.17 22.16 4.75
C GLY A 34 0.68 22.83 3.66
N ALA A 35 1.95 23.14 3.95
CA ALA A 35 2.85 23.70 2.95
C ALA A 35 3.15 22.70 1.82
N VAL A 36 3.18 21.40 2.12
CA VAL A 36 3.27 20.35 1.09
C VAL A 36 2.02 20.34 0.21
N ALA A 37 0.83 20.53 0.79
CA ALA A 37 -0.42 20.65 0.03
C ALA A 37 -0.40 21.87 -0.90
N ASP A 38 0.08 23.03 -0.42
CA ASP A 38 0.25 24.23 -1.24
C ASP A 38 1.23 23.99 -2.40
N GLN A 39 2.35 23.33 -2.13
CA GLN A 39 3.31 22.92 -3.16
C GLN A 39 2.66 21.98 -4.19
N PHE A 40 1.90 20.99 -3.72
CA PHE A 40 1.19 20.05 -4.58
C PHE A 40 0.15 20.75 -5.46
N ALA A 41 -0.56 21.74 -4.92
CA ALA A 41 -1.48 22.58 -5.68
C ALA A 41 -0.77 23.33 -6.81
N GLY A 42 0.39 23.95 -6.51
CA GLY A 42 1.22 24.63 -7.51
C GLY A 42 1.77 23.71 -8.61
N LEU A 43 1.98 22.43 -8.30
CA LEU A 43 2.43 21.41 -9.24
C LEU A 43 1.28 20.73 -10.02
N GLY A 44 0.03 21.08 -9.74
CA GLY A 44 -1.14 20.48 -10.38
C GLY A 44 -1.44 19.04 -9.93
N VAL A 45 -1.03 18.66 -8.71
CA VAL A 45 -1.38 17.37 -8.12
C VAL A 45 -2.86 17.38 -7.71
N PRO A 46 -3.68 16.39 -8.11
CA PRO A 46 -5.09 16.33 -7.73
C PRO A 46 -5.31 16.22 -6.22
N ALA A 47 -6.35 16.90 -5.72
CA ALA A 47 -6.78 16.89 -4.32
C ALA A 47 -5.60 17.09 -3.32
N PRO A 48 -4.86 18.21 -3.38
CA PRO A 48 -3.63 18.44 -2.62
C PRO A 48 -3.82 18.25 -1.11
N ASP A 49 -4.95 18.70 -0.55
CA ASP A 49 -5.29 18.56 0.88
C ASP A 49 -5.41 17.09 1.34
N ILE A 50 -5.66 16.17 0.41
CA ILE A 50 -5.74 14.73 0.67
C ILE A 50 -4.44 14.05 0.25
N SER A 51 -3.90 14.38 -0.93
CA SER A 51 -2.73 13.71 -1.47
C SER A 51 -1.46 14.01 -0.68
N ALA A 52 -1.27 15.22 -0.15
CA ALA A 52 -0.13 15.56 0.69
C ALA A 52 -0.02 14.69 1.97
N PRO A 53 -1.04 14.62 2.86
CA PRO A 53 -0.97 13.77 4.04
C PRO A 53 -0.91 12.28 3.71
N VAL A 54 -1.57 11.84 2.63
CA VAL A 54 -1.50 10.45 2.17
C VAL A 54 -0.10 10.08 1.72
N VAL A 55 0.55 10.91 0.88
CA VAL A 55 1.92 10.68 0.42
C VAL A 55 2.89 10.69 1.60
N ALA A 56 2.82 11.69 2.48
CA ALA A 56 3.71 11.79 3.63
C ALA A 56 3.58 10.55 4.55
N THR A 57 2.36 10.11 4.83
CA THR A 57 2.12 8.91 5.65
C THR A 57 2.56 7.62 4.94
N ALA A 58 2.29 7.51 3.64
CA ALA A 58 2.68 6.36 2.84
C ALA A 58 4.21 6.21 2.75
N GLU A 59 4.95 7.31 2.70
CA GLU A 59 6.42 7.30 2.73
C GLU A 59 6.94 6.77 4.09
N ILE A 60 6.38 7.23 5.21
CA ILE A 60 6.76 6.74 6.55
C ILE A 60 6.45 5.25 6.68
N LEU A 61 5.20 4.86 6.42
CA LEU A 61 4.75 3.48 6.58
C LEU A 61 5.45 2.54 5.61
N GLY A 62 5.64 2.96 4.35
CA GLY A 62 6.39 2.23 3.35
C GLY A 62 7.84 2.05 3.75
N GLY A 63 8.48 3.10 4.28
CA GLY A 63 9.86 3.06 4.74
C GLY A 63 10.05 2.06 5.88
N VAL A 64 9.20 2.16 6.91
CA VAL A 64 9.19 1.24 8.05
C VAL A 64 8.91 -0.20 7.62
N ALA A 65 7.90 -0.42 6.77
CA ALA A 65 7.55 -1.76 6.28
C ALA A 65 8.71 -2.43 5.53
N VAL A 66 9.41 -1.67 4.69
CA VAL A 66 10.57 -2.19 3.93
C VAL A 66 11.76 -2.47 4.84
N ILE A 67 12.06 -1.61 5.83
CA ILE A 67 13.10 -1.86 6.84
C ILE A 67 12.84 -3.19 7.55
N LEU A 68 11.63 -3.37 8.06
CA LEU A 68 11.23 -4.60 8.77
C LEU A 68 11.15 -5.82 7.83
N GLY A 69 11.05 -5.59 6.51
CA GLY A 69 10.90 -6.65 5.53
C GLY A 69 9.51 -7.28 5.59
N VAL A 70 8.49 -6.45 5.77
CA VAL A 70 7.07 -6.82 5.75
C VAL A 70 6.48 -6.38 4.42
N LEU A 71 5.82 -7.29 3.72
CA LEU A 71 5.16 -7.01 2.43
C LEU A 71 6.10 -6.29 1.44
N THR A 72 7.41 -6.61 1.46
CA THR A 72 8.44 -5.81 0.76
C THR A 72 8.18 -5.70 -0.74
N ARG A 73 7.62 -6.75 -1.34
CA ARG A 73 7.26 -6.73 -2.76
C ARG A 73 6.17 -5.72 -3.07
N LEU A 74 5.09 -5.72 -2.29
CA LEU A 74 3.98 -4.81 -2.47
C LEU A 74 4.41 -3.37 -2.15
N ALA A 75 5.10 -3.17 -1.02
CA ALA A 75 5.63 -1.87 -0.63
C ALA A 75 6.57 -1.30 -1.71
N GLY A 76 7.46 -2.13 -2.27
CA GLY A 76 8.34 -1.73 -3.37
C GLY A 76 7.58 -1.22 -4.60
N VAL A 77 6.56 -1.94 -5.06
CA VAL A 77 5.73 -1.49 -6.20
C VAL A 77 5.00 -0.18 -5.89
N LEU A 78 4.39 -0.07 -4.71
CA LEU A 78 3.65 1.14 -4.32
C LEU A 78 4.56 2.37 -4.23
N VAL A 79 5.76 2.21 -3.68
CA VAL A 79 6.75 3.30 -3.59
C VAL A 79 7.26 3.69 -4.97
N VAL A 80 7.47 2.73 -5.88
CA VAL A 80 7.84 3.04 -7.29
C VAL A 80 6.76 3.90 -7.95
N LEU A 81 5.47 3.58 -7.76
CA LEU A 81 4.38 4.38 -8.30
C LEU A 81 4.31 5.78 -7.67
N LEU A 82 4.55 5.88 -6.37
CA LEU A 82 4.62 7.16 -5.66
C LEU A 82 5.75 8.03 -6.23
N LEU A 83 6.95 7.47 -6.40
CA LEU A 83 8.10 8.19 -6.96
C LEU A 83 7.91 8.51 -8.44
N ALA A 84 7.22 7.67 -9.22
CA ALA A 84 6.83 7.99 -10.58
C ALA A 84 5.90 9.21 -10.63
N GLY A 85 4.96 9.32 -9.68
CA GLY A 85 4.16 10.52 -9.48
C GLY A 85 5.01 11.74 -9.15
N ALA A 86 5.97 11.60 -8.22
CA ALA A 86 6.89 12.69 -7.86
C ALA A 86 7.73 13.17 -9.07
N VAL A 87 8.23 12.25 -9.90
CA VAL A 87 8.93 12.60 -11.14
C VAL A 87 7.98 13.32 -12.09
N TRP A 88 6.78 12.78 -12.31
CA TRP A 88 5.81 13.35 -13.22
C TRP A 88 5.40 14.76 -12.83
N PHE A 89 5.03 15.01 -11.57
CA PHE A 89 4.51 16.31 -11.16
C PHE A 89 5.61 17.32 -10.83
N ALA A 90 6.70 16.89 -10.18
CA ALA A 90 7.68 17.81 -9.60
C ALA A 90 9.01 17.91 -10.37
N HIS A 91 9.45 16.88 -11.11
CA HIS A 91 10.83 16.84 -11.62
C HIS A 91 10.95 16.70 -13.16
N ARG A 92 9.88 16.36 -13.88
CA ARG A 92 9.93 16.03 -15.32
C ARG A 92 10.48 17.14 -16.23
N HIS A 93 10.39 18.40 -15.79
CA HIS A 93 10.82 19.57 -16.56
C HIS A 93 12.21 20.10 -16.14
N ALA A 94 12.77 19.62 -15.04
CA ALA A 94 13.97 20.15 -14.40
C ALA A 94 15.28 19.50 -14.89
N GLY A 95 15.24 18.73 -15.98
CA GLY A 95 16.41 18.01 -16.47
C GLY A 95 16.82 16.86 -15.54
N ILE A 96 18.06 16.41 -15.63
CA ILE A 96 18.56 15.22 -14.92
C ILE A 96 19.04 15.58 -13.51
N PHE A 97 19.85 16.63 -13.39
CA PHE A 97 20.65 16.90 -12.20
C PHE A 97 19.85 17.40 -11.00
N VAL A 98 20.10 16.83 -9.83
CA VAL A 98 19.40 17.18 -8.58
C VAL A 98 19.60 18.64 -8.18
N THR A 99 20.73 19.25 -8.57
CA THR A 99 21.04 20.67 -8.32
C THR A 99 20.02 21.61 -8.94
N ASP A 100 19.40 21.19 -10.04
CA ASP A 100 18.39 21.95 -10.78
C ASP A 100 16.96 21.48 -10.43
N GLY A 101 16.81 20.58 -9.46
CA GLY A 101 15.54 19.91 -9.15
C GLY A 101 15.22 18.75 -10.10
N GLY A 102 16.23 18.20 -10.78
CA GLY A 102 16.09 17.13 -11.76
C GLY A 102 15.67 15.77 -11.19
N TRP A 103 15.34 14.85 -12.09
CA TRP A 103 14.70 13.57 -11.74
C TRP A 103 15.65 12.44 -11.34
N GLU A 104 16.98 12.62 -11.39
CA GLU A 104 17.94 11.54 -11.18
C GLU A 104 17.80 10.83 -9.83
N LEU A 105 17.62 11.59 -8.75
CA LEU A 105 17.52 11.04 -7.40
C LEU A 105 16.22 10.24 -7.19
N PRO A 106 15.01 10.78 -7.46
CA PRO A 106 13.79 9.99 -7.29
C PRO A 106 13.76 8.75 -8.19
N VAL A 107 14.32 8.81 -9.40
CA VAL A 107 14.42 7.63 -10.29
C VAL A 107 15.42 6.61 -9.76
N ALA A 108 16.58 7.03 -9.24
CA ALA A 108 17.55 6.12 -8.64
C ALA A 108 16.97 5.39 -7.43
N ILE A 109 16.25 6.11 -6.57
CA ILE A 109 15.55 5.52 -5.42
C ILE A 109 14.45 4.55 -5.92
N ALA A 110 13.65 4.94 -6.91
CA ALA A 110 12.63 4.08 -7.50
C ALA A 110 13.23 2.79 -8.08
N ALA A 111 14.39 2.87 -8.77
CA ALA A 111 15.09 1.68 -9.26
C ALA A 111 15.50 0.74 -8.12
N GLY A 112 15.94 1.28 -6.98
CA GLY A 112 16.22 0.51 -5.77
C GLY A 112 14.98 -0.21 -5.21
N PHE A 113 13.86 0.48 -5.11
CA PHE A 113 12.59 -0.13 -4.69
C PHE A 113 12.05 -1.15 -5.69
N LEU A 114 12.24 -0.91 -7.00
CA LEU A 114 11.88 -1.86 -8.05
C LEU A 114 12.72 -3.14 -7.95
N LEU A 115 14.02 -3.01 -7.65
CA LEU A 115 14.88 -4.15 -7.36
C LEU A 115 14.36 -4.94 -6.16
N LEU A 116 14.02 -4.27 -5.05
CA LEU A 116 13.43 -4.91 -3.87
C LEU A 116 12.08 -5.59 -4.19
N ALA A 117 11.27 -4.98 -5.06
CA ALA A 117 10.01 -5.56 -5.52
C ALA A 117 10.24 -6.88 -6.28
N ALA A 118 11.27 -6.93 -7.14
CA ALA A 118 11.64 -8.12 -7.90
C ALA A 118 12.30 -9.19 -7.00
N THR A 119 13.24 -8.81 -6.13
CA THR A 119 14.04 -9.75 -5.35
C THR A 119 13.35 -10.22 -4.06
N GLY A 120 12.41 -9.43 -3.53
CA GLY A 120 11.78 -9.65 -2.22
C GLY A 120 12.67 -9.26 -1.04
N ALA A 121 12.20 -9.56 0.18
CA ALA A 121 12.77 -9.10 1.45
C ALA A 121 14.09 -9.78 1.89
N GLY A 122 14.49 -10.89 1.25
CA GLY A 122 15.64 -11.70 1.68
C GLY A 122 15.37 -12.52 2.96
N ARG A 123 16.35 -13.31 3.41
CA ARG A 123 16.14 -14.27 4.53
C ARG A 123 16.08 -13.62 5.91
N VAL A 124 16.65 -12.42 6.07
CA VAL A 124 16.62 -11.63 7.32
C VAL A 124 15.45 -10.65 7.26
N SER A 125 14.22 -11.16 7.28
CA SER A 125 13.01 -10.35 7.17
C SER A 125 11.84 -10.96 7.94
N VAL A 126 10.85 -10.15 8.29
CA VAL A 126 9.61 -10.65 8.89
C VAL A 126 8.84 -11.56 7.92
N ASP A 127 8.80 -11.22 6.63
CA ASP A 127 8.21 -12.07 5.58
C ASP A 127 8.81 -13.49 5.59
N ALA A 128 10.15 -13.60 5.71
CA ALA A 128 10.83 -14.88 5.81
C ALA A 128 10.52 -15.62 7.12
N LEU A 129 10.39 -14.91 8.25
CA LEU A 129 10.04 -15.50 9.54
C LEU A 129 8.62 -16.11 9.52
N VAL A 130 7.64 -15.38 8.98
CA VAL A 130 6.26 -15.86 8.87
C VAL A 130 6.18 -17.09 7.96
N THR A 131 6.86 -17.06 6.81
CA THR A 131 6.89 -18.18 5.87
C THR A 131 7.51 -19.42 6.50
N ARG A 132 8.61 -19.28 7.24
CA ARG A 132 9.26 -20.41 7.95
C ARG A 132 8.36 -20.98 9.05
N ARG A 133 7.67 -20.14 9.83
CA ARG A 133 6.73 -20.61 10.87
C ARG A 133 5.56 -21.39 10.28
N ARG A 134 4.98 -20.90 9.17
CA ARG A 134 3.89 -21.61 8.48
C ARG A 134 4.33 -22.97 7.93
N ALA A 135 5.53 -23.04 7.35
CA ALA A 135 6.09 -24.30 6.89
C ALA A 135 6.33 -25.29 8.05
N ALA A 136 6.86 -24.81 9.19
CA ALA A 136 7.06 -25.65 10.37
C ALA A 136 5.75 -26.18 10.96
N ALA A 137 4.69 -25.36 11.00
CA ALA A 137 3.37 -25.78 11.49
C ALA A 137 2.71 -26.82 10.57
N ALA A 138 2.93 -26.76 9.26
CA ALA A 138 2.39 -27.73 8.30
C ALA A 138 3.08 -29.11 8.37
N THR A 139 4.34 -29.16 8.80
CA THR A 139 5.13 -30.39 8.94
C THR A 139 5.06 -30.98 10.35
N ALA A 140 4.43 -30.29 11.30
CA ALA A 140 4.25 -30.82 12.65
C ALA A 140 3.41 -32.11 12.57
N PRO A 141 3.87 -33.23 13.17
CA PRO A 141 3.07 -34.45 13.23
C PRO A 141 1.70 -34.09 13.80
N ALA A 142 0.62 -34.53 13.13
CA ALA A 142 -0.73 -34.40 13.67
C ALA A 142 -0.70 -34.90 15.12
N PRO A 143 -1.27 -34.16 16.10
CA PRO A 143 -1.23 -34.56 17.49
C PRO A 143 -1.71 -36.00 17.55
N ALA A 144 -0.81 -36.91 17.96
CA ALA A 144 -1.07 -38.33 18.00
C ALA A 144 -2.42 -38.49 18.69
N ALA A 145 -3.40 -39.02 17.95
CA ALA A 145 -4.75 -39.22 18.45
C ALA A 145 -4.60 -39.84 19.84
N ALA A 146 -5.07 -39.12 20.85
CA ALA A 146 -5.02 -39.56 22.23
C ALA A 146 -5.46 -41.03 22.27
N PRO A 147 -4.72 -41.93 22.94
CA PRO A 147 -5.00 -43.35 22.88
C PRO A 147 -6.46 -43.55 23.25
N ALA A 148 -7.24 -44.06 22.29
CA ALA A 148 -8.65 -44.32 22.47
C ALA A 148 -8.79 -45.14 23.76
N THR A 149 -9.43 -44.54 24.76
CA THR A 149 -9.77 -45.18 26.02
C THR A 149 -10.58 -46.41 25.65
N THR A 150 -9.98 -47.59 25.72
CA THR A 150 -10.67 -48.85 25.51
C THR A 150 -11.59 -49.06 26.70
N THR A 151 -12.82 -48.56 26.58
CA THR A 151 -13.92 -48.99 27.45
C THR A 151 -14.09 -50.50 27.27
N PRO A 152 -14.00 -51.32 28.32
CA PRO A 152 -14.23 -52.76 28.20
C PRO A 152 -15.66 -53.00 27.70
N ALA A 153 -15.75 -53.81 26.66
CA ALA A 153 -17.00 -54.23 26.05
C ALA A 153 -17.97 -54.79 27.11
N THR A 154 -19.12 -54.16 27.23
CA THR A 154 -20.29 -54.74 27.89
C THR A 154 -21.00 -55.64 26.88
N THR A 155 -21.20 -56.90 27.27
CA THR A 155 -21.87 -57.98 26.56
C THR A 155 -23.24 -57.57 25.99
N PRO A 156 -23.60 -57.99 24.76
CA PRO A 156 -24.87 -57.63 24.14
C PRO A 156 -26.03 -58.52 24.65
N ALA A 157 -27.12 -57.89 25.09
CA ALA A 157 -28.44 -58.53 25.20
C ALA A 157 -29.26 -58.24 23.93
N ALA A 158 -29.81 -59.31 23.36
CA ALA A 158 -30.55 -59.35 22.09
C ALA A 158 -32.05 -58.97 22.28
N PRO A 159 -32.88 -58.91 21.22
CA PRO A 159 -33.78 -57.78 20.96
C PRO A 159 -35.27 -58.06 21.22
N THR A 160 -36.07 -57.01 21.38
CA THR A 160 -37.53 -57.10 21.33
C THR A 160 -38.10 -56.07 20.36
N ALA A 161 -39.01 -56.54 19.52
CA ALA A 161 -39.59 -55.88 18.35
C ALA A 161 -40.67 -54.83 18.66
N GLY A 162 -40.90 -53.94 17.67
CA GLY A 162 -42.06 -53.04 17.52
C GLY A 162 -41.74 -52.01 16.43
N THR A 163 -42.20 -52.14 15.17
CA THR A 163 -43.49 -51.66 14.61
C THR A 163 -43.81 -50.25 15.13
N THR A 164 -43.87 -49.15 14.34
CA THR A 164 -44.71 -48.89 13.16
C THR A 164 -44.26 -47.58 12.47
N ALA A 165 -44.66 -47.43 11.20
CA ALA A 165 -44.44 -46.33 10.27
C ALA A 165 -44.85 -44.90 10.73
N SER A 166 -44.29 -43.87 10.07
CA SER A 166 -45.06 -42.88 9.28
C SER A 166 -44.15 -41.83 8.59
N THR A 167 -44.35 -41.68 7.29
CA THR A 167 -43.91 -40.56 6.41
C THR A 167 -45.00 -39.47 6.41
N PRO A 168 -44.65 -38.17 6.33
CA PRO A 168 -44.88 -37.37 5.10
C PRO A 168 -43.68 -36.43 4.80
N THR A 169 -43.13 -36.34 3.59
CA THR A 169 -43.58 -35.62 2.37
C THR A 169 -43.53 -34.08 2.50
N PRO A 170 -42.96 -33.34 1.50
CA PRO A 170 -42.43 -31.99 1.64
C PRO A 170 -43.47 -30.90 1.32
N THR A 171 -43.20 -29.66 1.73
CA THR A 171 -44.00 -28.50 1.31
C THR A 171 -43.10 -27.39 0.73
N THR A 172 -43.28 -27.19 -0.57
CA THR A 172 -42.92 -26.04 -1.41
C THR A 172 -43.57 -24.75 -0.95
N THR A 173 -42.86 -23.61 -1.04
CA THR A 173 -43.47 -22.33 -1.47
C THR A 173 -42.45 -21.37 -2.08
N SER A 174 -42.68 -20.99 -3.34
CA SER A 174 -42.24 -19.79 -4.09
C SER A 174 -43.30 -18.66 -3.86
N PRO A 175 -43.31 -17.41 -4.42
CA PRO A 175 -42.48 -16.80 -5.48
C PRO A 175 -42.12 -15.28 -5.35
N ALA A 176 -41.29 -14.83 -6.30
CA ALA A 176 -41.26 -13.59 -7.11
C ALA A 176 -41.77 -12.20 -6.62
N GLY A 177 -41.00 -11.17 -7.01
CA GLY A 177 -41.39 -9.76 -7.28
C GLY A 177 -40.12 -8.90 -7.47
N THR A 178 -39.69 -8.45 -8.66
CA THR A 178 -40.21 -7.47 -9.64
C THR A 178 -40.17 -6.00 -9.17
N GLN A 179 -39.34 -5.19 -9.83
CA GLN A 179 -39.48 -3.77 -10.30
C GLN A 179 -38.06 -3.17 -10.45
N ALA A 180 -37.54 -2.66 -11.58
CA ALA A 180 -38.00 -1.81 -12.69
C ALA A 180 -38.19 -0.31 -12.31
N GLY A 181 -37.44 0.59 -12.97
CA GLY A 181 -37.53 2.07 -12.91
C GLY A 181 -36.14 2.72 -12.82
N THR A 182 -35.47 3.23 -13.87
CA THR A 182 -35.75 4.28 -14.88
C THR A 182 -35.59 5.73 -14.35
N GLN A 183 -34.91 6.56 -15.17
CA GLN A 183 -34.80 8.04 -15.23
C GLN A 183 -33.51 8.63 -14.62
N ALA A 184 -32.58 9.23 -15.35
CA ALA A 184 -32.59 10.31 -16.38
C ALA A 184 -32.56 11.73 -15.78
N GLY A 185 -31.67 12.58 -16.31
CA GLY A 185 -31.51 14.02 -16.02
C GLY A 185 -30.08 14.32 -15.55
N THR A 186 -29.11 14.67 -16.41
CA THR A 186 -29.00 15.89 -17.24
C THR A 186 -29.18 17.16 -16.43
N GLN A 187 -28.08 17.83 -16.09
CA GLN A 187 -27.89 19.23 -16.49
C GLN A 187 -26.43 19.67 -16.27
N ALA A 188 -25.78 19.91 -17.40
CA ALA A 188 -24.57 20.69 -17.52
C ALA A 188 -24.91 22.17 -17.33
N THR A 189 -24.14 22.87 -16.51
CA THR A 189 -24.01 24.34 -16.57
C THR A 189 -22.56 24.72 -16.31
N THR A 190 -21.86 25.02 -17.41
CA THR A 190 -20.72 25.95 -17.55
C THR A 190 -21.26 27.01 -18.54
N PRO A 191 -20.83 28.29 -18.59
CA PRO A 191 -19.50 28.80 -18.25
C PRO A 191 -19.46 30.19 -17.57
N ALA A 192 -18.29 30.59 -17.05
CA ALA A 192 -17.72 31.93 -17.28
C ALA A 192 -16.40 32.13 -16.53
N ALA A 193 -15.34 32.39 -17.30
CA ALA A 193 -14.16 33.19 -16.95
C ALA A 193 -13.72 33.88 -18.25
N PRO A 194 -12.81 34.88 -18.28
CA PRO A 194 -12.25 35.70 -17.18
C PRO A 194 -12.35 37.23 -17.48
N THR A 195 -12.17 38.07 -16.46
CA THR A 195 -11.87 39.50 -16.66
C THR A 195 -10.41 39.79 -16.33
N ALA A 196 -9.74 40.37 -17.31
CA ALA A 196 -8.37 40.85 -17.29
C ALA A 196 -8.25 42.22 -16.61
N GLY A 197 -7.03 42.51 -16.12
CA GLY A 197 -6.58 43.82 -15.61
C GLY A 197 -5.85 43.62 -14.28
N THR A 198 -4.66 44.12 -14.00
CA THR A 198 -3.75 45.05 -14.69
C THR A 198 -2.38 44.85 -14.02
N VAL A 199 -1.31 44.75 -14.79
CA VAL A 199 0.08 44.78 -14.30
C VAL A 199 0.53 46.24 -14.25
N PRO A 200 1.09 46.74 -13.13
CA PRO A 200 1.95 47.91 -13.14
C PRO A 200 3.42 47.48 -13.16
N SER A 201 4.15 48.13 -14.06
CA SER A 201 5.58 48.07 -14.33
C SER A 201 6.49 48.48 -13.16
N THR A 202 7.66 47.83 -13.12
CA THR A 202 8.87 48.14 -12.36
C THR A 202 9.36 49.57 -12.61
N PRO A 203 9.95 50.23 -11.59
CA PRO A 203 11.05 51.16 -11.80
C PRO A 203 12.38 50.56 -11.34
N THR A 204 13.34 50.65 -12.26
CA THR A 204 14.78 50.50 -12.08
C THR A 204 15.31 51.61 -11.17
N ASP A 205 16.06 51.28 -10.12
CA ASP A 205 17.06 52.11 -9.44
C ASP A 205 17.98 51.11 -8.68
N GLY A 206 19.31 51.13 -8.72
CA GLY A 206 20.20 52.21 -9.09
C GLY A 206 21.15 52.58 -7.94
N GLU A 207 21.75 51.66 -7.19
CA GLU A 207 22.81 51.97 -6.20
C GLU A 207 23.64 50.70 -5.94
N GLN A 208 24.88 50.51 -6.42
CA GLN A 208 26.14 51.23 -6.23
C GLN A 208 26.60 51.44 -4.77
N ARG A 209 27.63 50.64 -4.42
CA ARG A 209 28.78 50.88 -3.50
C ARG A 209 28.71 50.32 -2.08
N PRO A 210 29.88 50.17 -1.41
CA PRO A 210 31.22 49.83 -1.90
C PRO A 210 31.68 48.43 -1.47
#